data_AF-A0A086YZU7-F1
#
_entry.id   AF-A0A086YZU7-F1
#
_cell.length_a   1.000
_cell.length_b   1.000
_cell.length_c   1.000
_cell.angle_alpha   90.00
_cell.angle_beta   90.00
_cell.angle_gamma   90.00
#
_symmetry.space_group_name_H-M   'P 1'
#
loop_
_entity.id
_entity.type
_entity.pdbx_description
1 polymer ?
#
loop_
_entity_poly.entity_id
_entity_poly.type
_entity_poly.pdbx_seq_one_letter_code
_entity_poly.pdbx_strand_id
1 'polypeptide(L)'
;MHGFPLCKHIRTIDSGSAGGSAPTESEKDPVESGEPTDWEAKYNEAMKHSRDWEKRAKDNKAAADELEQLKASQMTDAQKAEAHIKELEGKVTAYEAEKRQAQWRAQVAKETNVPADLIRGGSLEEMQDFAKRLDGYLHPKPKGAAVHNQNGTPNHGADPERAEKLNYINQMFGTK
;
A
#
# COMPACT_ATOMS: atom_id res chain seq x y z
N MET A 1 27.11 36.29 -2.55
CA MET A 1 27.03 35.21 -3.54
C MET A 1 25.63 34.61 -3.51
N HIS A 2 24.98 34.58 -4.67
CA HIS A 2 23.75 33.85 -5.01
C HIS A 2 22.42 34.38 -4.44
N GLY A 3 21.82 35.31 -5.19
CA GLY A 3 20.38 35.55 -5.18
C GLY A 3 19.65 34.50 -6.02
N PHE A 4 18.43 34.16 -5.60
CA PHE A 4 17.43 33.50 -6.42
C PHE A 4 16.22 34.44 -6.60
N PRO A 5 15.68 34.59 -7.81
CA PRO A 5 14.65 35.58 -8.12
C PRO A 5 13.25 35.01 -7.92
N LEU A 6 12.41 35.69 -7.13
CA LEU A 6 10.99 35.38 -7.05
C LEU A 6 10.20 36.27 -8.03
N CYS A 7 9.75 35.66 -9.12
CA CYS A 7 8.69 36.18 -9.99
C CYS A 7 7.34 36.01 -9.26
N LYS A 8 6.53 37.05 -9.03
CA LYS A 8 5.53 37.73 -9.90
C LYS A 8 4.07 37.31 -9.57
N HIS A 9 3.34 38.30 -9.00
CA HIS A 9 1.92 38.63 -9.18
C HIS A 9 0.83 37.89 -8.39
N ILE A 10 0.45 38.48 -7.24
CA ILE A 10 -0.96 38.61 -6.82
C ILE A 10 -1.17 40.05 -6.33
N ARG A 11 -1.99 40.83 -7.05
CA ARG A 11 -2.52 42.12 -6.54
C ARG A 11 -3.83 41.83 -5.81
N THR A 12 -3.84 42.05 -4.51
CA THR A 12 -5.06 42.28 -3.73
C THR A 12 -5.49 43.72 -3.96
N ILE A 13 -6.72 43.94 -4.43
CA ILE A 13 -7.33 45.28 -4.48
C ILE A 13 -7.91 45.55 -3.09
N ASP A 14 -7.29 46.50 -2.40
CA ASP A 14 -7.67 47.03 -1.10
C ASP A 14 -8.83 48.03 -1.25
N SER A 15 -9.86 47.87 -0.43
CA SER A 15 -10.99 48.80 -0.35
C SER A 15 -10.59 49.98 0.54
N GLY A 16 -10.24 51.11 -0.09
CA GLY A 16 -9.91 52.35 0.61
C GLY A 16 -10.98 53.43 0.40
N SER A 17 -11.88 53.56 1.38
CA SER A 17 -12.78 54.70 1.57
C SER A 17 -12.01 55.88 2.16
N ALA A 18 -11.97 57.04 1.48
CA ALA A 18 -11.98 58.40 2.08
C ALA A 18 -11.73 59.52 1.04
N GLY A 19 -12.51 60.61 1.15
CA GLY A 19 -11.99 61.97 0.95
C GLY A 19 -12.46 62.70 -0.30
N GLY A 20 -13.32 63.71 -0.12
CA GLY A 20 -13.98 64.46 -1.19
C GLY A 20 -13.19 65.64 -1.79
N SER A 21 -13.76 66.21 -2.84
CA SER A 21 -13.65 67.62 -3.22
C SER A 21 -14.80 67.98 -4.16
N ALA A 22 -15.61 68.96 -3.77
CA ALA A 22 -16.41 69.74 -4.72
C ALA A 22 -15.46 70.68 -5.49
N PRO A 23 -15.81 71.06 -6.74
CA PRO A 23 -16.43 72.38 -6.86
C PRO A 23 -17.48 72.52 -7.99
N THR A 24 -18.37 73.49 -7.76
CA THR A 24 -18.94 74.48 -8.72
C THR A 24 -19.90 74.04 -9.84
N GLU A 25 -21.06 74.70 -9.80
CA GLU A 25 -22.10 74.80 -10.83
C GLU A 25 -21.56 75.06 -12.24
N SER A 26 -22.18 74.40 -13.22
CA SER A 26 -22.54 75.05 -14.48
C SER A 26 -23.71 74.29 -15.10
N GLU A 27 -24.91 74.81 -14.86
CA GLU A 27 -26.02 74.67 -15.80
C GLU A 27 -25.54 75.14 -17.17
N LYS A 28 -25.47 74.21 -18.11
CA LYS A 28 -25.68 74.49 -19.53
C LYS A 28 -26.38 73.29 -20.13
N ASP A 29 -27.70 73.39 -20.25
CA ASP A 29 -28.45 72.67 -21.25
C ASP A 29 -27.76 72.87 -22.62
N PRO A 30 -27.28 71.81 -23.30
CA PRO A 30 -27.19 71.85 -24.73
C PRO A 30 -28.58 71.51 -25.25
N VAL A 31 -29.33 72.59 -25.50
CA VAL A 31 -30.31 72.76 -26.57
C VAL A 31 -30.54 71.49 -27.38
N GLU A 32 -31.73 70.94 -27.15
CA GLU A 32 -32.51 70.10 -28.06
C GLU A 32 -32.22 70.44 -29.53
N SER A 33 -31.26 69.73 -30.11
CA SER A 33 -31.17 69.52 -31.54
C SER A 33 -31.78 68.14 -31.77
N GLY A 34 -33.11 68.12 -31.66
CA GLY A 34 -33.93 66.96 -31.94
C GLY A 34 -33.84 66.60 -33.42
N GLU A 35 -32.77 65.90 -33.81
CA GLU A 35 -32.93 64.90 -34.86
C GLU A 35 -34.09 64.00 -34.42
N PRO A 36 -35.09 63.75 -35.29
CA PRO A 36 -36.23 62.93 -34.91
C PRO A 36 -35.66 61.60 -34.44
N THR A 37 -35.75 61.33 -33.13
CA THR A 37 -35.27 60.08 -32.58
C THR A 37 -36.06 59.00 -33.27
N ASP A 38 -35.38 58.24 -34.12
CA ASP A 38 -35.97 57.12 -34.83
C ASP A 38 -36.15 55.99 -33.81
N TRP A 39 -37.24 56.07 -33.06
CA TRP A 39 -37.62 55.11 -32.02
C TRP A 39 -37.75 53.70 -32.60
N GLU A 40 -38.11 53.59 -33.88
CA GLU A 40 -38.18 52.34 -34.62
C GLU A 40 -36.77 51.76 -34.87
N ALA A 41 -35.79 52.60 -35.23
CA ALA A 41 -34.40 52.18 -35.33
C ALA A 41 -33.84 51.68 -33.98
N LYS A 42 -34.09 52.40 -32.88
CA LYS A 42 -33.65 51.99 -31.53
C LYS A 42 -34.30 50.70 -31.06
N TYR A 43 -35.58 50.48 -31.36
CA TYR A 43 -36.28 49.24 -31.04
C TYR A 43 -35.70 48.05 -31.83
N ASN A 44 -35.48 48.24 -33.13
CA ASN A 44 -34.88 47.21 -33.98
C ASN A 44 -33.44 46.89 -33.56
N GLU A 45 -32.66 47.88 -33.13
CA GLU A 45 -31.32 47.71 -32.57
C GLU A 45 -31.34 46.94 -31.24
N ALA A 46 -32.24 47.29 -30.31
CA ALA A 46 -32.43 46.57 -29.05
C ALA A 46 -32.85 45.11 -29.27
N MET A 47 -33.72 44.84 -30.25
CA MET A 47 -34.12 43.48 -30.63
C MET A 47 -32.97 42.67 -31.21
N LYS A 48 -32.08 43.28 -32.02
CA LYS A 48 -30.86 42.64 -32.51
C LYS A 48 -29.90 42.30 -31.36
N HIS A 49 -29.68 43.25 -30.45
CA HIS A 49 -28.84 43.01 -29.27
C HIS A 49 -29.40 41.92 -28.36
N SER A 50 -30.72 41.86 -28.18
CA SER A 50 -31.37 40.78 -27.43
C SER A 50 -31.08 39.40 -28.04
N ARG A 51 -31.20 39.27 -29.36
CA ARG A 51 -30.89 38.02 -30.09
C ARG A 51 -29.40 37.67 -30.01
N ASP A 52 -28.52 38.65 -30.10
CA ASP A 52 -27.08 38.43 -29.99
C ASP A 52 -26.68 37.97 -28.58
N TRP A 53 -27.30 38.52 -27.53
CA TRP A 53 -27.08 38.07 -26.16
C TRP A 53 -27.66 36.68 -25.93
N GLU A 54 -28.82 36.38 -26.49
CA GLU A 54 -29.40 35.03 -26.43
C GLU A 54 -28.46 34.02 -27.09
N LYS A 55 -27.91 34.34 -28.27
CA LYS A 55 -26.93 33.49 -28.95
C LYS A 55 -25.66 33.33 -28.11
N ARG A 56 -25.09 34.42 -27.59
CA ARG A 56 -23.90 34.37 -26.72
C ARG A 56 -24.13 33.60 -25.44
N ALA A 57 -25.32 33.70 -24.84
CA ALA A 57 -25.68 32.96 -23.64
C ALA A 57 -25.80 31.46 -23.92
N LYS A 58 -26.40 31.07 -25.06
CA LYS A 58 -26.45 29.68 -25.51
C LYS A 58 -25.06 29.12 -25.79
N ASP A 59 -24.23 29.88 -26.50
CA ASP A 59 -22.84 29.49 -26.82
C ASP A 59 -22.00 29.34 -25.52
N ASN A 60 -22.15 30.26 -24.56
CA ASN A 60 -21.45 30.19 -23.27
C ASN A 60 -21.94 29.01 -22.41
N LYS A 61 -23.26 28.75 -22.41
CA LYS A 61 -23.84 27.60 -21.73
C LYS A 61 -23.31 26.29 -22.32
N ALA A 62 -23.33 26.14 -23.64
CA ALA A 62 -22.81 24.94 -24.30
C ALA A 62 -21.33 24.70 -23.95
N ALA A 63 -20.51 25.75 -23.98
CA ALA A 63 -19.11 25.65 -23.58
C ALA A 63 -18.91 25.27 -22.09
N ALA A 64 -19.79 25.75 -21.20
CA ALA A 64 -19.78 25.38 -19.79
C ALA A 64 -20.17 23.90 -19.59
N ASP A 65 -21.23 23.45 -20.28
CA ASP A 65 -21.72 22.07 -20.22
C ASP A 65 -20.64 21.09 -20.74
N GLU A 66 -19.94 21.42 -21.83
CA GLU A 66 -18.82 20.61 -22.36
C GLU A 66 -17.64 20.54 -21.38
N LEU A 67 -17.29 21.65 -20.73
CA LEU A 67 -16.23 21.65 -19.71
C LEU A 67 -16.61 20.84 -18.48
N GLU A 68 -17.87 20.88 -18.06
CA GLU A 68 -18.37 20.07 -16.97
C GLU A 68 -18.34 18.58 -17.34
N GLN A 69 -18.77 18.23 -18.56
CA GLN A 69 -18.73 16.86 -19.04
C GLN A 69 -17.30 16.30 -19.13
N LEU A 70 -16.35 17.08 -19.63
CA LEU A 70 -14.92 16.69 -19.68
C LEU A 70 -14.30 16.57 -18.29
N LYS A 71 -14.67 17.43 -17.34
CA LYS A 71 -14.22 17.32 -15.95
C LYS A 71 -14.82 16.08 -15.29
N ALA A 72 -16.11 15.83 -15.50
CA ALA A 72 -16.77 14.64 -14.98
C ALA A 72 -16.12 13.36 -15.52
N SER A 73 -15.89 13.27 -16.84
CA SER A 73 -15.23 12.10 -17.43
C SER A 73 -13.80 11.92 -16.90
N GLN A 74 -13.01 12.99 -16.83
CA GLN A 74 -11.65 12.92 -16.28
C GLN A 74 -11.63 12.52 -14.80
N MET A 75 -12.54 13.04 -13.98
CA MET A 75 -12.64 12.63 -12.59
C MET A 75 -13.03 11.15 -12.47
N THR A 76 -13.95 10.66 -13.31
CA THR A 76 -14.32 9.23 -13.30
C THR A 76 -13.18 8.33 -13.76
N ASP A 77 -12.40 8.75 -14.77
CA ASP A 77 -11.26 7.98 -15.27
C ASP A 77 -10.08 8.04 -14.30
N ALA A 78 -9.82 9.19 -13.68
CA ALA A 78 -8.83 9.33 -12.62
C ALA A 78 -9.18 8.47 -11.40
N GLN A 79 -10.45 8.44 -10.97
CA GLN A 79 -10.89 7.57 -9.87
C GLN A 79 -10.72 6.09 -10.20
N LYS A 80 -11.03 5.67 -11.43
CA LYS A 80 -10.76 4.29 -11.88
C LYS A 80 -9.26 3.99 -11.91
N ALA A 81 -8.44 4.92 -12.38
CA ALA A 81 -6.98 4.77 -12.40
C ALA A 81 -6.41 4.65 -10.98
N GLU A 82 -6.84 5.49 -10.04
CA GLU A 82 -6.44 5.41 -8.63
C GLU A 82 -6.87 4.10 -7.99
N ALA A 83 -8.08 3.61 -8.28
CA ALA A 83 -8.56 2.31 -7.79
C ALA A 83 -7.68 1.16 -8.32
N HIS A 84 -7.34 1.18 -9.61
CA HIS A 84 -6.44 0.20 -10.21
C HIS A 84 -5.02 0.28 -9.64
N ILE A 85 -4.49 1.48 -9.40
CA ILE A 85 -3.17 1.66 -8.78
C ILE A 85 -3.18 1.06 -7.37
N LYS A 86 -4.17 1.39 -6.53
CA LYS A 86 -4.30 0.83 -5.18
C LYS A 86 -4.43 -0.69 -5.18
N GLU A 87 -5.18 -1.25 -6.15
CA GLU A 87 -5.29 -2.70 -6.31
C GLU A 87 -3.94 -3.33 -6.67
N LEU A 88 -3.20 -2.74 -7.60
CA LEU A 88 -1.88 -3.22 -8.02
C LEU A 88 -0.85 -3.09 -6.89
N GLU A 89 -0.85 -1.98 -6.16
CA GLU A 89 -0.01 -1.78 -4.97
C GLU A 89 -0.35 -2.82 -3.87
N GLY A 90 -1.63 -3.11 -3.65
CA GLY A 90 -2.07 -4.16 -2.74
C GLY A 90 -1.57 -5.54 -3.15
N LYS A 91 -1.57 -5.86 -4.45
CA LYS A 91 -1.02 -7.12 -4.96
C LYS A 91 0.50 -7.17 -4.81
N VAL A 92 1.21 -6.10 -5.14
CA VAL A 92 2.68 -6.05 -5.02
C VAL A 92 3.10 -6.22 -3.56
N THR A 93 2.48 -5.50 -2.64
CA THR A 93 2.77 -5.61 -1.20
C THR A 93 2.46 -7.01 -0.65
N ALA A 94 1.38 -7.65 -1.11
CA ALA A 94 1.08 -9.04 -0.78
C ALA A 94 2.17 -10.00 -1.30
N TYR A 95 2.57 -9.89 -2.57
CA TYR A 95 3.63 -10.72 -3.15
C TYR A 95 4.99 -10.51 -2.45
N GLU A 96 5.33 -9.27 -2.10
CA GLU A 96 6.55 -8.96 -1.36
C GLU A 96 6.51 -9.53 0.06
N ALA A 97 5.35 -9.43 0.75
CA ALA A 97 5.16 -10.02 2.06
C ALA A 97 5.28 -11.56 2.02
N GLU A 98 4.67 -12.21 1.04
CA GLU A 98 4.78 -13.67 0.84
C GLU A 98 6.23 -14.10 0.58
N LYS A 99 6.95 -13.37 -0.29
CA LYS A 99 8.37 -13.63 -0.55
C LYS A 99 9.21 -13.47 0.71
N ARG A 100 8.99 -12.39 1.48
CA ARG A 100 9.71 -12.15 2.74
C ARG A 100 9.44 -13.25 3.76
N GLN A 101 8.18 -13.67 3.90
CA GLN A 101 7.81 -14.77 4.78
C GLN A 101 8.41 -16.10 4.33
N ALA A 102 8.44 -16.39 3.02
CA ALA A 102 9.08 -17.60 2.50
C ALA A 102 10.59 -17.62 2.77
N GLN A 103 11.26 -16.47 2.62
CA GLN A 103 12.68 -16.32 2.96
C GLN A 103 12.93 -16.55 4.46
N TRP A 104 12.12 -15.95 5.33
CA TRP A 104 12.23 -16.17 6.78
C TRP A 104 11.97 -17.62 7.16
N ARG A 105 10.92 -18.26 6.61
CA ARG A 105 10.67 -19.69 6.82
C ARG A 105 11.86 -20.55 6.41
N ALA A 106 12.48 -20.25 5.26
CA ALA A 106 13.66 -20.98 4.79
C ALA A 106 14.90 -20.76 5.68
N GLN A 107 15.10 -19.57 6.24
CA GLN A 107 16.18 -19.29 7.18
C GLN A 107 15.97 -20.03 8.50
N VAL A 108 14.79 -19.88 9.11
CA VAL A 108 14.45 -20.54 10.38
C VAL A 108 14.50 -22.08 10.24
N ALA A 109 14.04 -22.62 9.11
CA ALA A 109 14.12 -24.04 8.80
C ALA A 109 15.57 -24.57 8.78
N LYS A 110 16.49 -23.82 8.17
CA LYS A 110 17.91 -24.19 8.13
C LYS A 110 18.55 -24.16 9.52
N GLU A 111 18.18 -23.19 10.35
CA GLU A 111 18.74 -23.03 11.69
C GLU A 111 18.23 -24.08 12.68
N THR A 112 16.97 -24.47 12.57
CA THR A 112 16.31 -25.41 13.50
C THR A 112 16.24 -26.84 12.98
N ASN A 113 16.68 -27.09 11.74
CA ASN A 113 16.58 -28.37 11.06
C ASN A 113 15.14 -28.91 10.93
N VAL A 114 14.14 -28.02 10.99
CA VAL A 114 12.72 -28.32 10.83
C VAL A 114 12.28 -27.94 9.41
N PRO A 115 11.52 -28.78 8.68
CA PRO A 115 11.04 -28.46 7.33
C PRO A 115 10.26 -27.13 7.28
N ALA A 116 10.57 -26.28 6.28
CA ALA A 116 9.95 -24.97 6.10
C ALA A 116 8.43 -25.01 5.88
N ASP A 117 7.89 -26.15 5.43
CA ASP A 117 6.44 -26.38 5.28
C ASP A 117 5.70 -26.49 6.61
N LEU A 118 6.40 -26.89 7.67
CA LEU A 118 5.81 -27.00 9.00
C LEU A 118 5.79 -25.65 9.72
N ILE A 119 6.72 -24.75 9.40
CA ILE A 119 6.89 -23.47 10.10
C ILE A 119 5.81 -22.47 9.69
N ARG A 120 4.98 -22.07 10.67
CA ARG A 120 3.88 -21.11 10.48
C ARG A 120 4.08 -19.90 11.40
N GLY A 121 3.75 -18.72 10.90
CA GLY A 121 3.85 -17.47 11.66
C GLY A 121 3.75 -16.25 10.75
N GLY A 122 3.22 -15.14 11.26
CA GLY A 122 3.19 -13.86 10.54
C GLY A 122 4.45 -13.03 10.75
N SER A 123 5.19 -13.32 11.82
CA SER A 123 6.43 -12.64 12.20
C SER A 123 7.61 -13.62 12.30
N LEU A 124 8.82 -13.08 12.21
CA LEU A 124 10.06 -13.85 12.33
C LEU A 124 10.20 -14.50 13.73
N GLU A 125 9.78 -13.80 14.77
CA GLU A 125 9.82 -14.28 16.16
C GLU A 125 8.86 -15.46 16.38
N GLU A 126 7.63 -15.36 15.87
CA GLU A 126 6.67 -16.47 15.91
C GLU A 126 7.19 -17.71 15.18
N MET A 127 7.79 -17.51 14.00
CA MET A 127 8.38 -18.61 13.23
C MET A 127 9.53 -19.29 14.00
N GLN A 128 10.42 -18.51 14.61
CA GLN A 128 11.54 -19.03 15.39
C GLN A 128 11.08 -19.80 16.63
N ASP A 129 10.14 -19.25 17.39
CA ASP A 129 9.63 -19.91 18.59
C ASP A 129 8.85 -21.18 18.26
N PHE A 130 8.07 -21.15 17.18
CA PHE A 130 7.38 -22.34 16.69
C PHE A 130 8.37 -23.42 16.23
N ALA A 131 9.42 -23.03 15.51
CA ALA A 131 10.46 -23.95 15.05
C ALA A 131 11.25 -24.57 16.22
N LYS A 132 11.62 -23.78 17.24
CA LYS A 132 12.25 -24.30 18.48
C LYS A 132 11.34 -25.28 19.22
N ARG A 133 10.04 -25.01 19.29
CA ARG A 133 9.06 -25.93 19.89
C ARG A 133 9.06 -27.25 19.12
N LEU A 134 8.98 -27.20 17.80
CA LEU A 134 9.00 -28.37 16.93
C LEU A 134 10.31 -29.16 17.05
N ASP A 135 11.45 -28.49 17.07
CA ASP A 135 12.77 -29.12 17.24
C ASP A 135 12.82 -29.97 18.52
N GLY A 136 12.31 -29.45 19.63
CA GLY A 136 12.21 -30.17 20.90
C GLY A 136 11.33 -31.44 20.85
N TYR A 137 10.36 -31.51 19.92
CA TYR A 137 9.50 -32.69 19.73
C TYR A 137 10.03 -33.66 18.66
N LEU A 138 10.65 -33.14 17.59
CA LEU A 138 11.17 -33.92 16.46
C LEU A 138 12.49 -34.62 16.79
N HIS A 139 13.31 -34.02 17.65
CA HIS A 139 14.54 -34.61 18.17
C HIS A 139 14.38 -34.93 19.67
N PRO A 140 13.54 -35.91 20.05
CA PRO A 140 13.55 -36.37 21.43
C PRO A 140 14.96 -36.88 21.72
N LYS A 141 15.68 -36.24 22.65
CA LYS A 141 16.95 -36.76 23.15
C LYS A 141 16.74 -38.24 23.46
N PRO A 142 17.47 -39.17 22.81
CA PRO A 142 17.27 -40.58 23.09
C PRO A 142 17.60 -40.78 24.56
N LYS A 143 16.56 -40.97 25.38
CA LYS A 143 16.69 -41.70 26.64
C LYS A 143 16.87 -43.16 26.24
N GLY A 144 18.01 -43.47 25.62
CA GLY A 144 18.48 -44.84 25.57
C GLY A 144 18.53 -45.29 27.02
N ALA A 145 17.97 -46.47 27.32
CA ALA A 145 18.27 -47.12 28.57
C ALA A 145 19.79 -47.04 28.75
N ALA A 146 20.26 -46.56 29.90
CA ALA A 146 21.69 -46.57 30.18
C ALA A 146 22.11 -48.04 30.19
N VAL A 147 22.55 -48.56 29.04
CA VAL A 147 23.14 -49.88 28.96
C VAL A 147 24.56 -49.70 29.45
N HIS A 148 24.73 -49.87 30.75
CA HIS A 148 26.04 -50.02 31.38
C HIS A 148 26.75 -51.17 30.65
N ASN A 149 27.96 -50.91 30.16
CA ASN A 149 28.84 -51.93 29.59
C ASN A 149 28.47 -52.50 28.19
N GLN A 150 28.27 -51.64 27.19
CA GLN A 150 28.00 -52.05 25.80
C GLN A 150 29.10 -52.91 25.16
N ASN A 151 30.34 -52.83 25.66
CA ASN A 151 31.49 -53.59 25.17
C ASN A 151 31.98 -54.66 26.16
N GLY A 152 31.32 -54.81 27.31
CA GLY A 152 31.72 -55.84 28.25
C GLY A 152 31.01 -57.13 27.94
N THR A 153 31.82 -58.16 27.76
CA THR A 153 31.35 -59.53 27.93
C THR A 153 30.69 -59.66 29.30
N PRO A 154 29.51 -60.29 29.41
CA PRO A 154 28.89 -60.60 30.69
C PRO A 154 29.92 -61.33 31.56
N ASN A 155 30.46 -60.64 32.56
CA ASN A 155 31.32 -61.27 33.55
C ASN A 155 30.40 -62.02 34.51
N HIS A 156 30.05 -63.25 34.13
CA HIS A 156 29.53 -64.21 35.08
C HIS A 156 30.70 -64.52 35.99
N GLY A 157 30.71 -63.92 37.19
CA GLY A 157 31.67 -64.25 38.23
C GLY A 157 31.79 -65.76 38.35
N ALA A 158 33.00 -66.24 38.69
CA ALA A 158 33.39 -67.64 38.66
C ALA A 158 32.53 -68.50 39.62
N ASP A 159 31.31 -68.80 39.19
CA ASP A 159 30.42 -69.75 39.83
C ASP A 159 30.86 -71.14 39.37
N PRO A 160 31.46 -71.95 40.26
CA PRO A 160 32.01 -73.25 39.90
C PRO A 160 30.96 -74.17 39.28
N GLU A 161 29.69 -74.05 39.68
CA GLU A 161 28.59 -74.87 39.17
C GLU A 161 28.29 -74.58 37.69
N ARG A 162 28.47 -73.33 37.25
CA ARG A 162 28.27 -72.93 35.86
C ARG A 162 29.43 -73.41 34.97
N ALA A 163 30.66 -73.40 35.49
CA ALA A 163 31.83 -73.92 34.77
C ALA A 163 31.69 -75.42 34.52
N GLU A 164 31.21 -76.17 35.51
CA GLU A 164 30.92 -77.60 35.38
C GLU A 164 29.81 -77.88 34.35
N LYS A 165 28.72 -77.10 34.36
CA LYS A 165 27.64 -77.21 33.37
C LYS A 165 28.13 -76.95 31.94
N LEU A 166 28.99 -75.96 31.73
CA LEU A 166 29.57 -75.66 30.42
C LEU A 166 30.49 -76.78 29.94
N ASN A 167 31.28 -77.37 30.84
CA ASN A 167 32.17 -78.47 30.52
C ASN A 167 31.39 -79.74 30.17
N TYR A 168 30.31 -80.02 30.90
CA TYR A 168 29.38 -81.12 30.60
C TYR A 168 28.70 -80.94 29.24
N ILE A 169 28.24 -79.72 28.92
CA ILE A 169 27.66 -79.40 27.61
C ILE A 169 28.67 -79.61 26.48
N ASN A 170 29.92 -79.17 26.65
CA ASN A 170 30.98 -79.39 25.67
C ASN A 170 31.34 -80.88 25.51
N GLN A 171 31.25 -81.68 26.57
CA GLN A 171 31.49 -83.12 26.51
C GLN A 171 30.33 -83.88 25.83
N MET A 172 29.10 -83.39 25.99
CA MET A 172 27.90 -84.02 25.42
C MET A 172 27.62 -83.60 23.97
N PHE A 173 27.98 -82.36 23.59
CA PHE A 173 27.64 -81.76 22.29
C PHE A 173 28.85 -81.29 21.47
N GLY A 174 30.08 -81.42 21.98
CA GLY A 174 31.29 -81.14 21.23
C GLY A 174 31.63 -82.30 20.28
N THR A 175 31.44 -82.07 18.98
CA THR A 175 31.97 -82.93 17.92
C THR A 175 33.50 -83.02 17.99
N LYS A 176 34.04 -84.23 17.83
CA LYS A 176 35.46 -84.61 17.90
C LYS A 176 36.40 -83.73 17.08
#